data_AF-A0A670JNU0-F1
#
_entry.id   AF-A0A670JNU0-F1
#
_cell.length_a   1.000
_cell.length_b   1.000
_cell.length_c   1.000
_cell.angle_alpha   90.00
_cell.angle_beta   90.00
_cell.angle_gamma   90.00
#
_symmetry.space_group_name_H-M   'P 1'
#
loop_
_entity.id
_entity.type
_entity.pdbx_description
1 polymer ?
#
loop_
_entity_poly.entity_id
_entity_poly.type
_entity_poly.pdbx_seq_one_letter_code
_entity_poly.pdbx_strand_id
1 'polypeptide(L)'
;CRNLLNWKICKVAGRFYDEDGSPTEALAQAQALIEEGQRLQTRENERKKQFPPCNSEWSSTGGSRVWCSKQRYSLGRVAKWRLAEDVVLIPCPLLVQFL
;
A
#
# COMPACT_ATOMS: atom_id res chain seq x y z
N CYS A 1 -12.79 -11.60 -22.59
CA CYS A 1 -12.04 -10.58 -23.36
C CYS A 1 -12.90 -10.14 -24.55
N ARG A 2 -13.11 -8.84 -24.76
CA ARG A 2 -13.90 -8.31 -25.89
C ARG A 2 -12.91 -7.83 -26.96
N ASN A 3 -13.09 -8.26 -28.22
CA ASN A 3 -12.33 -7.74 -29.35
C ASN A 3 -12.93 -6.39 -29.73
N LEU A 4 -12.34 -5.32 -29.24
CA LEU A 4 -12.59 -3.98 -29.76
C LEU A 4 -11.39 -3.65 -30.65
N LEU A 5 -11.64 -3.37 -31.92
CA LEU A 5 -10.66 -2.74 -32.83
C LEU A 5 -9.27 -3.42 -32.93
N ASN A 6 -9.21 -4.75 -33.06
CA ASN A 6 -7.97 -5.53 -33.24
C ASN A 6 -6.99 -5.54 -32.04
N TRP A 7 -7.43 -5.16 -30.83
CA TRP A 7 -6.71 -5.41 -29.58
C TRP A 7 -7.59 -6.21 -28.62
N LYS A 8 -7.04 -7.28 -28.02
CA LYS A 8 -7.74 -8.07 -27.00
C LYS A 8 -7.68 -7.33 -25.66
N ILE A 9 -8.82 -6.76 -25.25
CA ILE A 9 -9.00 -6.31 -23.86
C ILE A 9 -9.45 -7.48 -23.03
N CYS A 10 -8.59 -7.94 -22.14
CA CYS A 10 -8.99 -8.87 -21.11
C CYS A 10 -9.36 -8.09 -19.86
N LYS A 11 -10.67 -8.01 -19.59
CA LYS A 11 -11.22 -7.51 -18.32
C LYS A 11 -10.83 -8.51 -17.23
N VAL A 12 -10.26 -8.01 -16.13
CA VAL A 12 -9.96 -8.82 -14.95
C VAL A 12 -11.28 -9.06 -14.24
N ALA A 13 -11.81 -10.28 -14.30
CA ALA A 13 -12.96 -10.69 -13.50
C ALA A 13 -12.45 -11.27 -12.17
N GLY A 14 -13.01 -10.85 -11.05
CA GLY A 14 -12.58 -11.27 -9.72
C GLY A 14 -13.28 -10.52 -8.59
N ARG A 15 -12.69 -10.51 -7.40
CA ARG A 15 -13.32 -9.94 -6.19
C ARG A 15 -13.73 -8.47 -6.33
N PHE A 16 -13.01 -7.71 -7.16
CA PHE A 16 -13.18 -6.26 -7.27
C PHE A 16 -13.93 -5.81 -8.53
N TYR A 17 -13.95 -6.64 -9.57
CA TYR A 17 -14.57 -6.34 -10.87
C TYR A 17 -15.30 -7.58 -11.38
N ASP A 18 -16.53 -7.41 -11.88
CA ASP A 18 -17.32 -8.52 -12.41
C ASP A 18 -16.87 -8.96 -13.83
N GLU A 19 -17.57 -9.93 -14.42
CA GLU A 19 -17.28 -10.44 -15.76
C GLU A 19 -17.44 -9.38 -16.87
N ASP A 20 -18.28 -8.38 -16.62
CA ASP A 20 -18.45 -7.20 -17.45
C ASP A 20 -17.46 -6.09 -17.12
N GLY A 21 -16.56 -6.30 -16.16
CA GLY A 21 -15.57 -5.32 -15.70
C GLY A 21 -16.20 -4.14 -14.97
N SER A 22 -17.41 -4.28 -14.48
CA SER A 22 -18.06 -3.29 -13.63
C SER A 22 -17.46 -3.36 -12.23
N PRO A 23 -17.23 -2.22 -11.58
CA PRO A 23 -16.74 -2.18 -10.21
C PRO A 23 -17.75 -2.82 -9.27
N THR A 24 -17.26 -3.64 -8.35
CA THR A 24 -18.08 -4.27 -7.31
C THR A 24 -18.07 -3.44 -6.02
N GLU A 25 -19.01 -3.72 -5.13
CA GLU A 25 -19.05 -3.14 -3.78
C GLU A 25 -17.75 -3.41 -2.99
N ALA A 26 -17.11 -4.57 -3.19
CA ALA A 26 -15.85 -4.88 -2.53
C ALA A 26 -14.71 -3.94 -2.95
N LEU A 27 -14.74 -3.41 -4.18
CA LEU A 27 -13.79 -2.40 -4.63
C LEU A 27 -14.04 -1.05 -3.94
N ALA A 28 -15.32 -0.65 -3.82
CA ALA A 28 -15.68 0.58 -3.12
C ALA A 28 -15.22 0.54 -1.65
N GLN A 29 -15.44 -0.59 -0.97
CA GLN A 29 -14.98 -0.79 0.41
C GLN A 29 -13.45 -0.76 0.53
N ALA A 30 -12.74 -1.42 -0.37
CA ALA A 30 -11.27 -1.40 -0.38
C ALA A 30 -10.74 0.03 -0.58
N GLN A 31 -11.34 0.79 -1.50
CA GLN A 31 -10.97 2.17 -1.77
C GLN A 31 -11.21 3.06 -0.54
N ALA A 32 -12.36 2.93 0.12
CA ALA A 32 -12.67 3.67 1.34
C ALA A 32 -11.67 3.36 2.48
N LEU A 33 -11.25 2.10 2.64
CA LEU A 33 -10.24 1.72 3.62
C LEU A 33 -8.85 2.29 3.31
N ILE A 34 -8.48 2.36 2.03
CA ILE A 34 -7.23 2.97 1.58
C ILE A 34 -7.22 4.47 1.92
N GLU A 35 -8.30 5.18 1.59
CA GLU A 35 -8.45 6.62 1.86
C GLU A 35 -8.39 6.91 3.37
N GLU A 36 -9.08 6.13 4.18
CA GLU A 36 -9.01 6.25 5.64
C GLU A 36 -7.60 5.97 6.17
N GLY A 37 -6.93 4.93 5.65
CA GLY A 37 -5.54 4.62 5.99
C GLY A 37 -4.58 5.76 5.69
N GLN A 38 -4.73 6.43 4.53
CA GLN A 38 -3.92 7.59 4.15
C GLN A 38 -4.18 8.80 5.06
N ARG A 39 -5.45 9.02 5.43
CA ARG A 39 -5.84 10.09 6.37
C ARG A 39 -5.23 9.87 7.74
N LEU A 40 -5.28 8.64 8.25
CA LEU A 40 -4.67 8.25 9.52
C LEU A 40 -3.15 8.37 9.49
N GLN A 41 -2.50 7.93 8.40
CA GLN A 41 -1.06 8.07 8.22
C GLN A 41 -0.62 9.54 8.23
N THR A 42 -1.38 10.43 7.58
CA THR A 42 -1.12 11.87 7.59
C THR A 42 -1.22 12.43 9.01
N ARG A 43 -2.29 12.11 9.74
CA ARG A 43 -2.46 12.50 11.14
C ARG A 43 -1.32 12.00 12.03
N GLU A 44 -0.90 10.75 11.84
CA GLU A 44 0.23 10.16 12.56
C GLU A 44 1.54 10.91 12.27
N ASN A 45 1.78 11.26 11.01
CA ASN A 45 2.97 12.01 10.61
C ASN A 45 3.00 13.41 11.22
N GLU A 46 1.86 14.12 11.29
CA GLU A 46 1.76 15.39 12.00
C GLU A 46 2.03 15.22 13.51
N ARG A 47 1.46 14.18 14.13
CA ARG A 47 1.71 13.89 15.55
C ARG A 47 3.19 13.60 15.82
N LYS A 48 3.86 12.89 14.90
CA LYS A 48 5.31 12.62 14.98
C LYS A 48 6.19 13.86 14.81
N LYS A 49 5.69 14.97 14.24
CA LYS A 49 6.41 16.25 14.24
C LYS A 49 6.43 16.86 15.64
N GLN A 50 5.34 16.72 16.40
CA GLN A 50 5.22 17.24 17.76
C GLN A 50 5.87 16.31 18.79
N PHE A 51 5.75 15.00 18.60
CA PHE A 51 6.24 13.98 19.51
C PHE A 51 7.30 13.12 18.81
N PRO A 52 8.60 13.41 19.02
CA PRO A 52 9.67 12.62 18.41
C PRO A 52 9.62 11.17 18.93
N PRO A 53 10.14 10.20 18.16
CA PRO A 53 10.24 8.82 18.63
C PRO A 53 11.09 8.76 19.92
N CYS A 54 10.52 8.17 20.97
CA CYS A 54 11.17 7.94 22.25
C CYS A 54 11.37 6.44 22.46
N ASN A 55 12.55 6.07 22.95
CA ASN A 55 12.83 4.74 23.43
C ASN A 55 12.71 4.72 24.95
N SER A 56 12.33 3.56 25.48
CA SER A 56 12.34 3.27 26.91
C SER A 56 13.16 2.01 27.14
N GLU A 57 14.12 2.09 28.05
CA GLU A 57 14.91 0.96 28.53
C GLU A 57 14.63 0.75 30.01
N TRP A 58 14.69 -0.50 30.44
CA TRP A 58 14.72 -0.84 31.85
C TRP A 58 15.81 -1.88 32.11
N SER A 59 16.55 -1.69 33.19
CA SER A 59 17.49 -2.70 33.69
C SER A 59 17.40 -2.80 35.21
N SER A 60 17.68 -4.00 35.74
CA SER A 60 17.63 -4.24 37.19
C SER A 60 18.63 -3.37 37.97
N THR A 61 19.75 -3.00 37.36
CA THR A 61 20.82 -2.19 37.98
C THR A 61 20.66 -0.70 37.70
N GLY A 62 20.16 -0.34 36.51
CA GLY A 62 20.05 1.07 36.06
C GLY A 62 18.64 1.67 36.16
N GLY A 63 17.63 0.90 36.54
CA GLY A 63 16.24 1.34 36.60
C GLY A 63 15.64 1.62 35.22
N SER A 64 14.57 2.43 35.17
CA SER A 64 13.92 2.86 33.92
C SER A 64 14.55 4.12 33.35
N ARG A 65 14.86 4.12 32.05
CA ARG A 65 15.35 5.28 31.32
C ARG A 65 14.51 5.51 30.07
N VAL A 66 14.11 6.77 29.84
CA VAL A 66 13.44 7.18 28.61
C VAL A 66 14.31 8.22 27.91
N TRP A 67 14.50 8.08 26.60
CA TRP A 67 15.19 9.08 25.79
C TRP A 67 14.52 9.23 24.44
N CYS A 68 14.47 10.45 23.94
CA CYS A 68 13.91 10.77 22.63
C CYS A 68 15.03 11.28 21.72
N SER A 69 15.29 10.59 20.62
CA SER A 69 16.30 11.00 19.64
C SER A 69 15.68 11.82 18.53
N LYS A 70 16.37 12.88 18.07
CA LYS A 70 16.00 13.58 16.82
C LYS A 70 16.22 12.70 15.59
N GLN A 71 17.10 11.71 15.70
CA GLN A 71 17.24 10.68 14.68
C GLN A 71 16.03 9.75 14.72
N ARG A 72 15.30 9.80 13.61
CA ARG A 72 14.33 8.78 13.23
C ARG A 72 15.14 7.51 13.04
N TYR A 73 15.08 6.56 13.98
CA TYR A 73 15.46 5.21 13.62
C TYR A 73 14.44 4.81 12.54
N SER A 74 14.82 4.94 11.28
CA SER A 74 14.13 4.18 10.25
C SER A 74 14.52 2.74 10.54
N LEU A 75 13.67 1.99 11.26
CA LEU A 75 13.53 0.58 10.89
C LEU A 75 13.22 0.64 9.40
N GLY A 76 14.23 0.33 8.61
CA GLY A 76 14.25 0.60 7.19
C GLY A 76 12.97 0.08 6.58
N ARG A 77 12.18 0.98 6.00
CA ARG A 77 11.04 0.62 5.16
C ARG A 77 10.10 -0.40 5.84
N VAL A 78 9.23 0.04 6.76
CA VAL A 78 7.88 -0.52 6.69
C VAL A 78 7.44 -0.26 5.26
N ALA A 79 7.27 -1.34 4.51
CA ALA A 79 7.05 -1.33 3.08
C ALA A 79 6.14 -0.14 2.75
N LYS A 80 6.67 0.80 1.96
CA LYS A 80 5.78 1.60 1.13
C LYS A 80 5.05 0.54 0.33
N TRP A 81 3.86 0.13 0.79
CA TRP A 81 2.86 -0.47 -0.08
C TRP A 81 2.51 0.68 -1.02
N ARG A 82 3.40 0.92 -1.98
CA ARG A 82 2.98 1.30 -3.31
C ARG A 82 2.11 0.10 -3.65
N LEU A 83 0.80 0.21 -3.37
CA LEU A 83 -0.17 -0.44 -4.22
C LEU A 83 0.28 0.05 -5.57
N ALA A 84 0.97 -0.84 -6.28
CA ALA A 84 1.39 -0.55 -7.61
C ALA A 84 0.11 -0.08 -8.29
N GLU A 85 0.17 1.09 -8.90
CA GLU A 85 -0.84 1.51 -9.85
C GLU A 85 -0.69 0.56 -11.04
N ASP A 86 -1.03 -0.70 -10.82
CA ASP A 86 -0.98 -1.77 -11.80
C ASP A 86 -2.31 -1.74 -12.55
N VAL A 87 -2.56 -0.61 -13.19
CA VAL A 87 -3.02 -0.70 -14.58
C VAL A 87 -1.76 -0.90 -15.41
N VAL A 88 -1.12 -2.07 -15.24
CA VAL A 88 -0.14 -2.52 -16.21
C VAL A 88 -0.96 -2.96 -17.42
N LEU A 89 -1.16 -2.03 -18.34
CA LEU A 89 -1.37 -2.40 -19.73
C LEU A 89 -0.08 -3.12 -20.16
N ILE A 90 0.00 -4.44 -19.91
CA ILE A 90 1.04 -5.28 -20.48
C ILE A 90 0.70 -5.43 -21.96
N PRO A 91 1.45 -4.81 -22.90
CA PRO A 91 1.32 -5.19 -24.29
C PRO A 91 1.73 -6.66 -24.41
N CYS A 92 0.88 -7.44 -25.08
CA CYS A 92 1.01 -8.87 -25.29
C CYS A 92 1.93 -9.17 -26.50
N PRO A 93 3.28 -9.07 -26.38
CA PRO A 93 4.12 -9.95 -27.20
C PRO A 93 5.24 -10.68 -26.44
N LEU A 94 5.41 -10.52 -25.12
CA LEU A 94 6.55 -11.14 -24.40
C LEU A 94 6.30 -12.57 -23.84
N LEU A 95 5.17 -13.23 -24.16
CA LEU A 95 4.88 -14.59 -23.69
C LEU A 95 4.87 -15.65 -24.81
N VAL A 96 5.58 -15.43 -25.92
CA VAL A 96 5.73 -16.43 -27.00
C VAL A 96 7.20 -16.65 -27.37
N GLN A 97 8.08 -16.81 -26.37
CA GLN A 97 9.47 -17.17 -26.69
C GLN A 97 10.14 -18.22 -25.80
N PHE A 98 9.42 -18.82 -24.83
CA PHE A 98 9.96 -19.94 -24.06
C PHE A 98 8.91 -21.00 -23.72
N LEU A 99 8.05 -21.33 -24.69
CA LEU A 99 7.44 -22.67 -24.84
C LEU A 99 7.31 -22.98 -26.33
#